data_AF-A0AAW0YR81-F1
#
_entry.id   AF-A0AAW0YR81-F1
#
_cell.length_a   1.000
_cell.length_b   1.000
_cell.length_c   1.000
_cell.angle_alpha   90.00
_cell.angle_beta   90.00
_cell.angle_gamma   90.00
#
_symmetry.space_group_name_H-M   'P 1'
#
loop_
_entity.id
_entity.type
_entity.pdbx_description
1 polymer ?
#
loop_
_entity_poly.entity_id
_entity_poly.type
_entity_poly.pdbx_seq_one_letter_code
_entity_poly.pdbx_strand_id
1 'polypeptide(L)'
;MQQPIEMPNPYEREKVCCILCKYNINLNFKNVRLLSQFVSPYTGKLYGRNITRLCRRQQEELEQQIRKSIAAGYMAAKMKSLDFLKDPKLFDPSNPVRPHNY
;
A
#
# COMPACT_ATOMS: atom_id res chain seq x y z
N MET A 1 -38.64 -25.03 24.52
CA MET A 1 -38.10 -23.91 23.72
C MET A 1 -36.59 -24.01 23.75
N GLN A 2 -35.93 -24.12 22.60
CA GLN A 2 -34.46 -24.08 22.54
C GLN A 2 -34.02 -22.62 22.68
N GLN A 3 -33.26 -22.33 23.73
CA GLN A 3 -32.66 -21.02 23.93
C GLN A 3 -31.28 -20.98 23.24
N PRO A 4 -30.91 -19.85 22.61
CA PRO A 4 -29.58 -19.69 22.03
C PRO A 4 -28.50 -19.74 23.11
N ILE A 5 -27.39 -20.40 22.81
CA ILE A 5 -26.22 -20.49 23.68
C ILE A 5 -25.36 -19.25 23.42
N GLU A 6 -24.96 -18.53 24.46
CA GLU A 6 -24.01 -17.41 24.33
C GLU A 6 -22.62 -17.96 24.00
N MET A 7 -22.20 -17.82 22.74
CA MET A 7 -20.88 -18.22 22.26
C MET A 7 -20.32 -17.17 21.29
N PRO A 8 -18.98 -17.00 21.19
CA PRO A 8 -18.38 -16.16 20.16
C PRO A 8 -18.77 -16.69 18.77
N ASN A 9 -18.93 -15.78 17.79
CA ASN A 9 -19.41 -16.12 16.45
C ASN A 9 -18.44 -17.11 15.76
N PRO A 10 -18.84 -18.38 15.55
CA PRO A 10 -17.96 -19.39 14.95
C PRO A 10 -17.73 -19.18 13.44
N TYR A 11 -18.51 -18.31 12.79
CA TYR A 11 -18.36 -17.95 11.37
C TYR A 11 -17.58 -16.64 11.16
N GLU A 12 -17.03 -16.06 12.23
CA GLU A 12 -16.21 -14.84 12.11
C GLU A 12 -14.93 -15.12 11.33
N ARG A 13 -14.71 -14.35 10.26
CA ARG A 13 -13.51 -14.46 9.43
C ARG A 13 -12.35 -13.72 10.09
N GLU A 14 -11.14 -14.25 9.89
CA GLU A 14 -9.93 -13.58 10.35
C GLU A 14 -9.80 -12.16 9.77
N LYS A 15 -9.38 -11.23 10.61
CA LYS A 15 -9.16 -9.84 10.21
C LYS A 15 -7.97 -9.77 9.26
N VAL A 16 -8.22 -9.37 8.01
CA VAL A 16 -7.17 -9.18 7.01
C VAL A 16 -6.27 -8.01 7.41
N CYS A 17 -4.98 -8.29 7.60
CA CYS A 17 -3.97 -7.29 7.90
C CYS A 17 -3.21 -6.87 6.63
N CYS A 18 -2.86 -5.59 6.51
CA CYS A 18 -2.06 -5.11 5.37
C CYS A 18 -0.59 -5.55 5.48
N ILE A 19 0.12 -5.58 4.34
CA ILE A 19 1.50 -6.08 4.29
C ILE A 19 2.45 -5.33 5.24
N LEU A 20 2.31 -4.00 5.36
CA LEU A 20 3.20 -3.19 6.20
C LEU A 20 2.98 -3.47 7.69
N CYS A 21 1.73 -3.66 8.11
CA CYS A 21 1.43 -4.03 9.49
C CYS A 21 1.79 -5.50 9.78
N LYS A 22 1.59 -6.41 8.83
CA LYS A 22 1.94 -7.82 8.99
C LYS A 22 3.44 -8.02 9.23
N TYR A 23 4.28 -7.24 8.55
CA TYR A 23 5.74 -7.31 8.68
C TYR A 23 6.35 -6.24 9.60
N ASN A 24 5.52 -5.42 10.27
CA ASN A 24 5.96 -4.29 11.11
C ASN A 24 6.99 -3.36 10.44
N ILE A 25 6.78 -3.08 9.15
CA ILE A 25 7.68 -2.22 8.37
C ILE A 25 7.34 -0.75 8.63
N ASN A 26 8.34 0.02 9.07
CA ASN A 26 8.23 1.46 9.24
C ASN A 26 8.61 2.20 7.93
N LEU A 27 7.79 3.15 7.51
CA LEU A 27 7.99 3.91 6.28
C LEU A 27 8.92 5.10 6.52
N ASN A 28 10.03 5.16 5.78
CA ASN A 28 10.99 6.25 5.87
C ASN A 28 11.17 6.92 4.49
N PHE A 29 11.07 8.25 4.43
CA PHE A 29 11.30 9.04 3.22
C PHE A 29 12.66 8.81 2.54
N LYS A 30 13.67 8.36 3.29
CA LYS A 30 15.00 8.01 2.76
C LYS A 30 15.02 6.66 2.03
N ASN A 31 14.08 5.77 2.33
CA ASN A 31 14.01 4.45 1.69
C ASN A 31 13.25 4.52 0.36
N VAL A 32 13.90 5.09 -0.64
CA VAL A 32 13.33 5.29 -1.98
C VAL A 32 12.95 3.97 -2.63
N ARG A 33 13.74 2.89 -2.41
CA ARG A 33 13.47 1.57 -3.00
C ARG A 33 12.09 1.05 -2.60
N LEU A 34 11.74 1.14 -1.31
CA LEU A 34 10.43 0.73 -0.80
C LEU A 34 9.32 1.65 -1.32
N LEU A 35 9.49 2.97 -1.20
CA LEU A 35 8.48 3.94 -1.63
C LEU A 35 8.18 3.84 -3.14
N SER A 36 9.20 3.55 -3.94
CA SER A 36 9.08 3.40 -5.39
C SER A 36 8.23 2.19 -5.82
N GLN A 37 7.96 1.22 -4.93
CA GLN A 37 7.06 0.10 -5.23
C GLN A 37 5.58 0.50 -5.21
N PHE A 38 5.25 1.62 -4.56
CA PHE A 38 3.88 2.10 -4.44
C PHE A 38 3.49 3.14 -5.50
N VAL A 39 4.39 3.47 -6.42
CA VAL A 39 4.12 4.43 -7.50
C VAL A 39 4.09 3.75 -8.86
N SER A 40 3.30 4.32 -9.76
CA SER A 40 3.28 3.93 -11.16
C SER A 40 4.62 4.26 -11.82
N PRO A 41 5.23 3.30 -12.56
CA PRO A 41 6.54 3.51 -13.18
C PRO A 41 6.53 4.64 -14.21
N TYR A 42 5.43 4.78 -14.96
CA TYR A 42 5.33 5.72 -16.09
C TYR A 42 4.79 7.10 -15.71
N THR A 43 4.00 7.20 -14.62
CA THR A 43 3.34 8.45 -14.25
C THR A 43 3.83 9.02 -12.92
N GLY A 44 4.59 8.26 -12.13
CA GLY A 44 5.02 8.66 -10.78
C GLY A 44 3.87 8.79 -9.77
N LYS A 45 2.62 8.54 -10.19
CA LYS A 45 1.43 8.64 -9.34
C LYS A 45 1.42 7.51 -8.32
N LEU A 46 1.12 7.86 -7.07
CA LEU A 46 0.89 6.91 -5.99
C LEU A 46 -0.35 6.04 -6.31
N TYR A 47 -0.21 4.73 -6.17
CA TYR A 47 -1.33 3.82 -6.27
C TYR A 47 -2.35 4.04 -5.15
N GLY A 48 -3.63 4.01 -5.52
CA GLY A 48 -4.73 4.13 -4.57
C GLY A 48 -4.86 2.89 -3.67
N ARG A 49 -5.60 3.04 -2.58
CA ARG A 49 -5.87 1.96 -1.61
C ARG A 49 -6.55 0.73 -2.23
N ASN A 50 -7.31 0.93 -3.30
CA ASN A 50 -7.93 -0.16 -4.07
C ASN A 50 -6.91 -1.10 -4.73
N ILE A 51 -5.68 -0.62 -4.99
CA ILE A 51 -4.56 -1.38 -5.55
C ILE A 51 -3.62 -1.84 -4.44
N THR A 52 -3.15 -0.92 -3.58
CA THR A 52 -2.14 -1.21 -2.55
C THR A 52 -2.65 -2.06 -1.40
N ARG A 53 -3.98 -2.11 -1.19
CA ARG A 53 -4.64 -2.84 -0.08
C ARG A 53 -4.07 -2.50 1.30
N LEU A 54 -3.49 -1.32 1.47
CA LEU A 54 -3.00 -0.84 2.76
C LEU A 54 -4.16 -0.42 3.67
N CYS A 55 -3.90 -0.44 4.98
CA CYS A 55 -4.82 0.20 5.93
C CYS A 55 -4.75 1.73 5.74
N ARG A 56 -5.81 2.44 6.15
CA ARG A 56 -5.91 3.89 5.97
C ARG A 56 -4.71 4.64 6.57
N ARG A 57 -4.33 4.27 7.80
CA ARG A 57 -3.20 4.87 8.52
C ARG A 57 -1.89 4.76 7.72
N GLN A 58 -1.58 3.56 7.23
CA GLN A 58 -0.36 3.31 6.46
C GLN A 58 -0.38 4.00 5.09
N GLN A 59 -1.54 4.11 4.46
CA GLN A 59 -1.67 4.82 3.19
C GLN A 59 -1.40 6.34 3.36
N GLU A 60 -1.94 6.96 4.41
CA GLU A 60 -1.71 8.37 4.73
C GLU A 60 -0.23 8.61 5.09
N GLU A 61 0.37 7.70 5.87
CA GLU A 61 1.79 7.74 6.21
C GLU A 61 2.68 7.63 4.96
N LEU A 62 2.37 6.70 4.07
CA LEU A 62 3.05 6.52 2.79
C LEU A 62 3.01 7.77 1.92
N GLU A 63 1.84 8.40 1.79
CA GLU A 63 1.68 9.64 1.03
C GLU A 63 2.55 10.77 1.60
N GLN A 64 2.62 10.90 2.92
CA GLN A 64 3.49 11.88 3.58
C GLN A 64 4.98 11.59 3.34
N GLN A 65 5.41 10.33 3.45
CA GLN A 65 6.81 9.95 3.23
C GLN A 65 7.24 10.15 1.78
N ILE A 66 6.36 9.84 0.81
CA ILE A 66 6.62 10.10 -0.62
C ILE A 66 6.75 11.61 -0.87
N ARG A 67 5.82 12.42 -0.35
CA ARG A 67 5.91 13.89 -0.47
C ARG A 67 7.19 14.43 0.12
N LYS A 68 7.60 13.96 1.30
CA LYS A 68 8.88 14.33 1.93
C LYS A 68 10.08 13.89 1.10
N SER A 69 10.06 12.68 0.56
CA SER A 69 11.14 12.12 -0.27
C SER A 69 11.34 12.93 -1.55
N ILE A 70 10.23 13.32 -2.21
CA ILE A 70 10.24 14.18 -3.39
C ILE A 70 10.76 15.58 -3.04
N ALA A 71 10.25 16.19 -1.96
CA ALA A 71 10.65 17.53 -1.55
C ALA A 71 12.15 17.61 -1.17
N ALA A 72 12.68 16.55 -0.56
CA ALA A 72 14.08 16.43 -0.20
C ALA A 72 15.00 15.94 -1.35
N GLY A 73 14.45 15.68 -2.55
CA GLY A 73 15.22 15.28 -3.73
C GLY A 73 15.67 13.82 -3.75
N TYR A 74 15.17 12.97 -2.87
CA TYR A 74 15.50 11.54 -2.86
C TYR A 74 14.75 10.74 -3.95
N MET A 75 13.54 11.17 -4.30
CA MET A 75 12.66 10.46 -5.24
C MET A 75 12.14 11.41 -6.33
N ALA A 76 12.13 10.95 -7.58
CA ALA A 76 11.58 11.71 -8.70
C ALA A 76 10.04 11.74 -8.67
N ALA A 77 9.44 12.88 -9.01
CA ALA A 77 7.99 13.09 -8.95
C ALA A 77 7.22 12.53 -10.16
N LYS A 78 7.81 12.59 -11.36
CA LYS A 78 7.10 12.29 -12.62
C LYS A 78 7.28 10.86 -13.12
N MET A 79 8.40 10.23 -12.81
CA MET A 79 8.74 8.89 -13.30
C MET A 79 9.53 8.15 -12.23
N LYS A 80 9.41 6.82 -12.20
CA LYS A 80 10.20 5.97 -11.32
C LYS A 80 11.66 5.90 -11.80
N SER A 81 12.62 5.80 -10.87
CA SER A 81 14.03 5.58 -11.24
C SER A 81 14.19 4.25 -11.98
N LEU A 82 15.07 4.24 -12.98
CA LEU A 82 15.37 3.06 -13.79
C LEU A 82 15.93 1.90 -12.94
N ASP A 83 16.68 2.23 -11.88
CA ASP A 83 17.28 1.24 -10.97
C ASP A 83 16.23 0.37 -10.28
N PHE A 84 15.05 0.94 -10.02
CA PHE A 84 13.96 0.29 -9.28
C PHE A 84 12.91 -0.35 -10.20
N LEU A 85 13.06 -0.27 -11.53
CA LEU A 85 12.07 -0.78 -12.48
C LEU A 85 11.95 -2.31 -12.44
N LYS A 86 13.05 -2.99 -12.11
CA LYS A 86 13.16 -4.46 -12.06
C LYS A 86 12.84 -5.06 -10.68
N ASP A 87 12.45 -4.26 -9.70
CA ASP A 87 12.07 -4.77 -8.39
C ASP A 87 10.80 -5.63 -8.47
N PRO A 88 10.65 -6.63 -7.58
CA PRO A 88 9.45 -7.46 -7.54
C PRO A 88 8.21 -6.62 -7.23
N LYS A 89 7.17 -6.76 -8.05
CA LYS A 89 5.92 -6.02 -7.88
C LYS A 89 5.16 -6.56 -6.67
N LEU A 90 4.87 -5.68 -5.70
CA LEU A 90 4.04 -6.01 -4.54
C LEU A 90 2.55 -6.06 -4.86
N PHE A 91 2.14 -5.37 -5.92
CA PHE A 91 0.74 -5.17 -6.30
C PHE A 91 0.59 -5.34 -7.80
N ASP A 92 -0.58 -5.84 -8.21
CA ASP A 92 -0.99 -5.91 -9.60
C ASP A 92 -1.96 -4.76 -9.91
N PRO A 93 -1.52 -3.69 -10.60
CA PRO A 93 -2.39 -2.58 -10.98
C PRO A 93 -3.55 -3.01 -11.89
N SER A 94 -3.38 -4.12 -12.62
CA SER A 94 -4.36 -4.67 -13.56
C SER A 94 -5.53 -5.39 -12.87
N ASN A 95 -5.44 -5.71 -11.58
CA ASN A 95 -6.51 -6.38 -10.83
C ASN A 95 -6.86 -5.64 -9.52
N PRO A 96 -7.41 -4.41 -9.62
CA PRO A 96 -7.77 -3.63 -8.44
C PRO A 96 -9.05 -4.15 -7.78
N VAL A 97 -9.17 -4.01 -6.45
CA VAL A 97 -10.36 -4.43 -5.69
C VAL A 97 -11.61 -3.65 -6.09
N ARG A 98 -11.41 -2.40 -6.52
CA ARG A 98 -12.45 -1.55 -7.10
C ARG A 98 -11.89 -0.95 -8.38
N PRO A 99 -12.67 -0.92 -9.48
CA PRO A 99 -12.24 -0.28 -10.71
C PRO A 99 -11.89 1.18 -10.44
N HIS A 100 -10.89 1.66 -11.17
CA HIS A 100 -10.49 3.06 -11.16
C HIS A 100 -10.98 3.72 -12.45
N ASN A 101 -11.35 5.01 -12.40
CA ASN A 101 -11.96 5.71 -13.54
C ASN A 101 -10.97 6.06 -14.69
N TYR A 102 -9.74 5.57 -14.63
CA TYR A 102 -8.67 5.85 -15.58
C TYR A 102 -7.80 4.61 -15.72
#